data_AF-A0A7Z1DRH3-F1
#
_entry.id   AF-A0A7Z1DRH3-F1
#
_cell.length_a   1.000
_cell.length_b   1.000
_cell.length_c   1.000
_cell.angle_alpha   90.00
_cell.angle_beta   90.00
_cell.angle_gamma   90.00
#
_symmetry.space_group_name_H-M   'P 1'
#
loop_
_entity.id
_entity.type
_entity.pdbx_description
1 polymer ?
#
loop_
_entity_poly.entity_id
_entity_poly.type
_entity_poly.pdbx_seq_one_letter_code
_entity_poly.pdbx_strand_id
1 'polypeptide(L)' 'MKRDFNGLLNLLIGIFLLLIVGIYQSSMPVFVLVVVSVSGCVLIGREVWLHAGMLRWSLTPRAAEKGGLASYDGMQK' A
#
# COMPACT_ATOMS: atom_id res chain seq x y z
N MET A 1 7.04 -6.77 -10.27
CA MET A 1 8.43 -6.76 -9.76
C MET A 1 8.99 -5.34 -9.59
N LYS A 2 9.22 -4.52 -10.64
CA LYS A 2 9.77 -3.15 -10.47
C LYS A 2 8.88 -2.21 -9.63
N ARG A 3 7.55 -2.34 -9.75
CA ARG A 3 6.59 -1.49 -9.04
C ARG A 3 6.52 -1.78 -7.53
N ASP A 4 6.73 -3.03 -7.16
CA ASP A 4 6.70 -3.52 -5.77
C ASP A 4 7.93 -3.03 -4.99
N PHE A 5 9.09 -2.98 -5.66
CA PHE A 5 10.32 -2.47 -5.08
C PHE A 5 10.26 -0.96 -4.80
N ASN A 6 9.68 -0.18 -5.72
CA ASN A 6 9.50 1.27 -5.53
C ASN A 6 8.54 1.59 -4.38
N GLY A 7 7.46 0.81 -4.22
CA GLY A 7 6.53 0.96 -3.09
C GLY A 7 7.18 0.63 -1.74
N LEU A 8 7.94 -0.47 -1.68
CA LEU A 8 8.72 -0.85 -0.49
C LEU A 8 9.75 0.23 -0.12
N LEU A 9 10.43 0.80 -1.11
CA LEU A 9 11.44 1.83 -0.90
C LEU A 9 10.81 3.14 -0.38
N ASN A 10 9.66 3.55 -0.91
CA ASN A 10 8.92 4.71 -0.40
C ASN A 10 8.43 4.50 1.04
N LEU A 11 7.96 3.30 1.37
CA LEU A 11 7.57 2.95 2.74
C LEU A 11 8.76 3.07 3.70
N LEU A 12 9.91 2.51 3.31
CA LEU A 12 11.16 2.59 4.09
C LEU A 12 11.61 4.03 4.30
N ILE A 13 11.55 4.87 3.25
CA ILE A 13 11.88 6.29 3.36
C ILE A 13 10.93 7.01 4.33
N GLY A 14 9.62 6.75 4.24
CA GLY A 14 8.64 7.34 5.15
C GLY A 14 8.90 6.99 6.62
N ILE A 15 9.19 5.72 6.90
CA ILE A 15 9.54 5.25 8.25
C ILE A 15 10.84 5.88 8.74
N PHE A 16 11.85 5.94 7.88
CA PHE A 16 13.14 6.53 8.21
C PHE A 16 13.05 8.03 8.55
N LEU A 17 12.23 8.79 7.80
CA LEU A 17 11.97 10.19 8.09
C LEU A 17 11.31 10.38 9.47
N LEU A 18 10.32 9.57 9.81
CA LEU A 18 9.68 9.62 11.14
C LEU A 18 10.65 9.23 12.26
N LEU A 19 11.56 8.29 12.02
CA LEU A 19 12.60 7.90 12.97
C LEU A 19 13.55 9.09 13.24
N ILE A 20 14.02 9.78 12.20
CA ILE A 20 14.89 10.96 12.33
C ILE A 20 14.17 12.05 13.12
N VAL A 21 12.91 12.34 12.78
CA VAL A 21 12.08 13.31 13.53
C VAL A 21 12.00 12.94 15.00
N GLY A 22 11.75 11.67 15.33
CA GLY A 22 11.67 11.21 16.72
C GLY A 22 12.99 11.36 17.49
N ILE A 23 14.13 11.06 16.84
CA ILE A 23 15.46 11.16 17.45
C ILE A 23 15.89 12.62 17.64
N TYR A 24 15.64 13.48 16.65
CA TYR A 24 16.14 14.85 16.62
C TYR A 24 15.08 15.90 17.00
N GLN A 25 13.97 15.48 17.62
CA GLN A 25 12.85 16.39 17.96
C GLN A 25 13.26 17.59 18.82
N SER A 26 14.23 17.41 19.72
CA SER A 26 14.70 18.49 20.60
C SER A 26 15.62 19.50 19.89
N SER A 27 16.21 19.10 18.76
CA SER A 27 17.20 19.88 18.01
C SER A 27 16.62 20.54 16.76
N MET A 28 15.37 20.24 16.40
CA MET A 28 14.75 20.71 15.16
C MET A 28 13.72 21.83 15.41
N PRO A 29 13.60 22.81 14.50
CA PRO A 29 12.51 23.77 14.53
C PRO A 29 11.15 23.05 14.40
N VAL A 30 10.16 23.49 15.16
CA VAL A 30 8.81 22.89 15.18
C VAL A 30 8.20 22.79 13.77
N PHE A 31 8.42 23.79 12.92
CA PHE A 31 7.94 23.77 11.54
C PHE A 31 8.52 22.59 10.73
N VAL A 32 9.82 22.29 10.90
CA VAL A 32 10.49 21.18 10.20
C VAL A 32 9.91 19.85 10.68
N LEU A 33 9.71 19.70 11.99
CA LEU A 33 9.09 18.51 12.56
C LEU A 33 7.71 18.25 11.97
N VAL A 34 6.87 19.27 11.86
CA VAL A 34 5.53 19.13 11.30
C VAL A 34 5.59 18.75 9.83
N VAL A 35 6.39 19.45 9.01
CA VAL A 35 6.48 19.19 7.58
C VAL A 35 7.01 17.78 7.30
N VAL A 36 8.06 17.36 8.00
CA VAL A 36 8.66 16.03 7.82
C VAL A 36 7.74 14.93 8.35
N SER A 37 7.04 15.15 9.47
CA SER A 37 6.08 14.17 10.00
C SER A 37 4.88 14.00 9.08
N VAL A 38 4.31 15.08 8.56
CA VAL A 38 3.17 15.03 7.63
C VAL A 38 3.58 14.32 6.33
N SER A 39 4.74 14.66 5.77
CA SER A 39 5.23 13.99 4.56
C SER A 39 5.51 12.51 4.78
N GLY A 40 6.12 12.12 5.90
CA GLY A 40 6.31 10.71 6.28
C GLY A 40 4.99 9.95 6.39
N CYS A 41 4.00 10.53 7.09
CA CYS A 41 2.66 9.94 7.22
C CYS A 41 1.94 9.79 5.88
N VAL A 42 2.05 10.77 4.98
CA VAL A 42 1.43 10.72 3.65
C VAL A 42 2.06 9.61 2.80
N LEU A 43 3.38 9.44 2.83
CA LEU A 43 4.07 8.37 2.11
C LEU A 43 3.61 6.99 2.60
N ILE A 44 3.60 6.77 3.92
CA ILE A 44 3.15 5.52 4.51
C ILE A 44 1.68 5.25 4.18
N GLY A 45 0.81 6.24 4.40
CA GLY A 45 -0.63 6.12 4.14
C GLY A 45 -0.94 5.82 2.67
N ARG A 46 -0.22 6.44 1.73
CA ARG A 46 -0.37 6.18 0.30
C ARG A 46 -0.01 4.74 -0.06
N GLU A 47 1.10 4.22 0.45
CA GLU A 47 1.53 2.85 0.15
C GLU A 47 0.59 1.81 0.80
N VAL A 48 0.11 2.07 2.02
CA VAL A 48 -0.91 1.24 2.68
C VAL A 48 -2.22 1.24 1.88
N TRP A 49 -2.66 2.40 1.38
CA TRP A 49 -3.86 2.51 0.54
C TRP A 49 -3.71 1.77 -0.78
N LEU A 50 -2.54 1.86 -1.43
CA LEU A 50 -2.26 1.14 -2.67
C LEU A 50 -2.23 -0.38 -2.45
N HIS A 51 -1.66 -0.85 -1.34
CA HIS A 51 -1.69 -2.26 -0.97
C HIS A 51 -3.09 -2.74 -0.60
N ALA A 52 -3.84 -1.99 0.20
CA ALA A 52 -5.24 -2.30 0.52
C ALA A 52 -6.14 -2.28 -0.72
N GLY A 53 -5.89 -1.34 -1.64
CA GLY A 53 -6.52 -1.28 -2.95
C GLY A 53 -6.18 -2.51 -3.78
N MET A 54 -4.92 -2.92 -3.89
CA MET A 54 -4.55 -4.16 -4.59
C MET A 54 -5.17 -5.41 -3.94
N LEU A 55 -5.23 -5.49 -2.61
CA LEU A 55 -5.93 -6.56 -1.88
C LEU A 55 -7.43 -6.59 -2.22
N ARG A 56 -8.09 -5.42 -2.27
CA ARG A 56 -9.51 -5.32 -2.62
C ARG A 56 -9.80 -5.79 -4.04
N TRP A 57 -8.91 -5.50 -4.99
CA TRP A 57 -9.06 -5.96 -6.38
C TRP A 57 -8.66 -7.44 -6.56
N SER A 58 -7.69 -7.94 -5.79
CA SER A 58 -7.30 -9.36 -5.76
C SER A 58 -8.36 -10.27 -5.12
N LEU A 59 -9.11 -9.74 -4.17
CA LEU A 59 -10.27 -10.39 -3.55
C LEU A 59 -11.54 -10.33 -4.43
N THR A 60 -11.49 -9.65 -5.59
CA THR A 60 -12.52 -9.85 -6.61
C THR A 60 -12.24 -11.20 -7.22
N PRO A 61 -12.98 -12.25 -6.86
CA PRO A 61 -12.51 -13.58 -7.09
C PRO A 61 -12.57 -13.87 -8.59
N ARG A 62 -11.43 -14.24 -9.17
CA ARG A 62 -11.38 -15.11 -10.35
C ARG A 62 -12.03 -16.49 -10.09
N ALA A 63 -12.80 -16.66 -9.02
CA ALA A 63 -13.68 -17.81 -8.81
C ALA A 63 -14.95 -17.76 -9.68
N ALA A 64 -15.29 -16.60 -10.27
CA ALA A 64 -16.42 -16.53 -11.20
C ALA A 64 -16.14 -17.23 -12.56
N GLU A 65 -14.87 -17.49 -12.91
CA GLU A 65 -14.52 -18.01 -14.24
C GLU A 65 -14.30 -19.53 -14.30
N LYS A 66 -14.11 -20.20 -13.14
CA LYS A 66 -13.99 -21.67 -13.09
C LYS A 66 -15.26 -22.41 -12.64
N GLY A 67 -16.28 -21.71 -12.13
CA GLY A 67 -17.58 -22.29 -11.81
C GLY A 67 -18.63 -22.20 -12.94
N GLY A 68 -18.44 -21.30 -13.90
CA GLY A 68 -19.43 -21.03 -14.96
C GLY A 68 -19.35 -21.95 -16.19
N LEU A 69 -18.22 -22.63 -16.41
CA LEU A 69 -18.03 -23.52 -17.57
C LEU A 69 -18.41 -24.99 -17.28
N ALA A 70 -18.63 -25.37 -16.03
CA ALA A 70 -19.04 -26.73 -15.67
C ALA A 70 -20.57 -26.96 -15.68
N SER A 71 -21.38 -25.90 -15.85
CA SER A 71 -22.84 -26.00 -15.75
C SER A 71 -23.59 -25.97 -17.09
N TYR A 72 -22.90 -25.74 -18.21
CA TYR A 72 -23.53 -25.70 -19.55
C TYR A 72 -23.30 -26.96 -20.39
N ASP A 73 -22.34 -27.82 -20.03
CA ASP A 73 -22.03 -29.03 -20.80
C ASP A 73 -22.91 -30.25 -20.41
N GLY A 74 -23.78 -30.09 -19.41
CA GLY A 74 -24.74 -31.11 -18.95
C GLY A 74 -26.18 -30.90 -19.39
N MET A 75 -26.47 -29.84 -20.17
CA MET A 75 -27.83 -29.44 -20.54
C MET A 75 -28.03 -29.34 -22.05
N GLN A 76 -27.37 -30.19 -22.83
CA GLN A 76 -27.79 -30.52 -24.20
C GLN A 76 -28.10 -32.02 -24.26
N LYS A 77 -29.31 -32.37 -23.83
CA LYS A 77 -30.01 -33.57 -24.28
C LYS A 77 -30.88 -33.20 -25.47
#